data_AF-A0A7J3XTJ2-F1
#
_entry.id   AF-A0A7J3XTJ2-F1
#
_cell.length_a   1.000
_cell.length_b   1.000
_cell.length_c   1.000
_cell.angle_alpha   90.00
_cell.angle_beta   90.00
_cell.angle_gamma   90.00
#
_symmetry.space_group_name_H-M   'P 1'
#
loop_
_entity.id
_entity.type
_entity.pdbx_description
1 polymer ?
#
loop_
_entity_poly.entity_id
_entity_poly.type
_entity_poly.pdbx_seq_one_letter_code
_entity_poly.pdbx_strand_id
1 'polypeptide(L)'
;MDDLGNYLKLRPPPSHVSLDDYVDFWAERWLDKWRERVKLVLRQQDAHVFAKHERILRETAPLWRSFPYLSEALELVMDALIEVGELCFTNLLAESTLRAELMEVRRSSRSLDEAVRRVREGALALAKSAVLRARSYRSFRGYLVWLKVGDEIWRTSLGKIAEPSMSEEDFIGS
;
A
#
# COMPACT_ATOMS: atom_id res chain seq x y z
N MET A 1 10.27 -15.97 -3.24
CA MET A 1 8.84 -15.80 -2.90
C MET A 1 8.62 -16.66 -1.68
N ASP A 2 8.61 -16.00 -0.52
CA ASP A 2 8.68 -16.61 0.79
C ASP A 2 7.31 -17.18 1.17
N ASP A 3 7.19 -18.51 1.09
CA ASP A 3 6.09 -19.24 1.72
C ASP A 3 6.24 -19.11 3.24
N LEU A 4 5.11 -18.88 3.93
CA LEU A 4 5.00 -18.93 5.39
C LEU A 4 5.67 -20.18 5.97
N GLY A 5 5.60 -21.31 5.28
CA GLY A 5 6.31 -22.54 5.65
C GLY A 5 7.84 -22.39 5.70
N ASN A 6 8.45 -21.61 4.81
CA ASN A 6 9.89 -21.31 4.87
C ASN A 6 10.20 -20.30 5.96
N TYR A 7 9.34 -19.31 6.18
CA TYR A 7 9.50 -18.34 7.26
C TYR A 7 9.47 -19.02 8.64
N LEU A 8 8.50 -19.89 8.88
CA LEU A 8 8.36 -20.63 10.15
C LEU A 8 9.51 -21.60 10.39
N LYS A 9 10.14 -22.15 9.33
CA LYS A 9 11.36 -22.95 9.46
C LYS A 9 12.56 -22.12 9.89
N LEU A 10 12.68 -20.89 9.39
CA LEU A 10 13.78 -19.98 9.71
C LEU A 10 13.58 -19.26 11.04
N ARG A 11 12.34 -19.03 11.46
CA ARG A 11 11.94 -18.37 12.71
C ARG A 11 10.77 -19.12 13.35
N PRO A 12 11.03 -20.27 13.99
CA PRO A 12 10.00 -21.03 14.66
C PRO A 12 9.46 -20.26 15.89
N PRO A 13 8.20 -20.54 16.30
CA PRO A 13 7.68 -20.00 17.54
C PRO A 13 8.55 -20.45 18.74
N PRO A 14 8.55 -19.69 19.85
CA PRO A 14 9.17 -20.14 21.10
C PRO A 14 8.64 -21.52 21.51
N SER A 15 9.51 -22.35 22.11
CA SER A 15 9.19 -23.77 22.42
C SER A 15 7.98 -24.00 23.33
N HIS A 16 7.50 -22.95 24.03
CA HIS A 16 6.35 -22.99 24.93
C HIS A 16 5.08 -22.39 24.31
N VAL A 17 5.13 -21.94 23.06
CA VAL A 17 3.98 -21.39 22.31
C VAL A 17 3.63 -22.39 21.21
N SER A 18 2.37 -22.81 21.14
CA SER A 18 1.93 -23.67 20.05
C SER A 18 2.00 -22.93 18.72
N LEU A 19 2.11 -23.66 17.60
CA LEU A 19 2.10 -23.03 16.28
C LEU A 19 0.78 -22.27 16.04
N ASP A 20 -0.33 -22.84 16.48
CA ASP A 20 -1.67 -22.26 16.33
C ASP A 20 -1.75 -20.93 17.09
N ASP A 21 -1.35 -20.90 18.37
CA ASP A 21 -1.34 -19.67 19.18
C ASP A 21 -0.45 -18.59 18.56
N TYR A 22 0.68 -18.98 17.99
CA TYR A 22 1.61 -18.05 17.34
C TYR A 22 1.01 -17.45 16.07
N VAL A 23 0.38 -18.27 15.23
CA VAL A 23 -0.27 -17.84 13.99
C VAL A 23 -1.46 -16.95 14.31
N ASP A 24 -2.33 -17.36 15.23
CA ASP A 24 -3.52 -16.59 15.63
C ASP A 24 -3.12 -15.21 16.16
N PHE A 25 -2.12 -15.15 17.02
CA PHE A 25 -1.59 -13.89 17.56
C PHE A 25 -1.14 -12.91 16.47
N TRP A 26 -0.42 -13.38 15.45
CA TRP A 26 0.04 -12.52 14.36
C TRP A 26 -1.08 -12.20 13.38
N ALA A 27 -1.99 -13.14 13.12
CA ALA A 27 -3.15 -12.94 12.26
C ALA A 27 -4.09 -11.88 12.83
N GLU A 28 -4.38 -11.92 14.14
CA GLU A 28 -5.19 -10.92 14.83
C GLU A 28 -4.57 -9.52 14.70
N ARG A 29 -3.27 -9.40 14.96
CA ARG A 29 -2.57 -8.10 14.83
C ARG A 29 -2.52 -7.57 13.41
N TRP A 30 -2.34 -8.46 12.45
CA TRP A 30 -2.39 -8.12 11.04
C TRP A 30 -3.80 -7.62 10.66
N LEU A 31 -4.85 -8.30 11.14
CA LEU A 31 -6.24 -7.94 10.90
C LEU A 31 -6.62 -6.60 11.55
N ASP A 32 -6.16 -6.35 12.76
CA ASP A 32 -6.38 -5.07 13.44
C ASP A 32 -5.74 -3.92 12.64
N LYS A 33 -4.50 -4.10 12.20
CA LYS A 33 -3.83 -3.11 11.32
C LYS A 33 -4.53 -2.96 9.99
N TRP A 34 -5.00 -4.05 9.39
CA TRP A 34 -5.77 -4.01 8.16
C TRP A 34 -7.03 -3.15 8.34
N ARG A 35 -7.79 -3.35 9.42
CA ARG A 35 -9.00 -2.56 9.72
C ARG A 35 -8.70 -1.08 9.95
N GLU A 36 -7.56 -0.76 10.57
CA GLU A 36 -7.13 0.63 10.78
C GLU A 36 -6.73 1.32 9.48
N ARG A 37 -6.03 0.62 8.57
CA ARG A 37 -5.32 1.22 7.44
C ARG A 37 -6.04 1.10 6.11
N VAL A 38 -7.03 0.21 5.97
CA VAL A 38 -7.66 -0.09 4.69
C VAL A 38 -9.04 0.53 4.58
N LYS A 39 -9.25 1.30 3.52
CA LYS A 39 -10.58 1.72 3.08
C LYS A 39 -11.02 0.88 1.88
N LEU A 40 -12.11 0.14 2.03
CA LEU A 40 -12.77 -0.51 0.90
C LEU A 40 -13.55 0.53 0.10
N VAL A 41 -13.29 0.59 -1.21
CA VAL A 41 -14.01 1.45 -2.14
C VAL A 41 -14.96 0.59 -2.97
N LEU A 42 -16.25 0.74 -2.69
CA LEU A 42 -17.34 0.01 -3.35
C LEU A 42 -18.02 0.84 -4.46
N ARG A 43 -17.80 2.16 -4.49
CA ARG A 43 -18.47 3.10 -5.41
C ARG A 43 -17.49 4.14 -5.92
N GLN A 44 -17.80 4.80 -7.04
CA GLN A 44 -16.90 5.74 -7.73
C GLN A 44 -16.55 7.02 -6.94
N GLN A 45 -17.12 7.25 -5.75
CA GLN A 45 -16.87 8.45 -4.93
C GLN A 45 -15.37 8.70 -4.61
N ASP A 46 -14.54 7.66 -4.58
CA ASP A 46 -13.09 7.76 -4.34
C ASP A 46 -12.25 7.67 -5.64
N ALA A 47 -12.85 7.80 -6.83
CA ALA A 47 -12.14 7.70 -8.12
C ALA A 47 -10.92 8.63 -8.22
N HIS A 48 -11.00 9.81 -7.60
CA HIS A 48 -9.91 10.78 -7.56
C HIS A 48 -8.65 10.27 -6.83
N VAL A 49 -8.80 9.38 -5.84
CA VAL A 49 -7.67 8.78 -5.11
C VAL A 49 -6.89 7.84 -6.03
N PHE A 50 -7.59 7.02 -6.80
CA PHE A 50 -6.98 6.10 -7.77
C PHE A 50 -6.30 6.87 -8.90
N ALA A 51 -6.94 7.91 -9.45
CA ALA A 51 -6.33 8.77 -10.47
C ALA A 51 -5.05 9.45 -9.96
N LYS A 52 -5.04 9.91 -8.69
CA LYS A 52 -3.84 10.47 -8.04
C LYS A 52 -2.74 9.41 -7.93
N HIS A 53 -3.07 8.19 -7.53
CA HIS A 53 -2.10 7.10 -7.42
C HIS A 53 -1.52 6.70 -8.78
N GLU A 54 -2.36 6.50 -9.80
CA GLU A 54 -1.93 6.21 -11.17
C GLU A 54 -1.00 7.30 -11.73
N ARG A 55 -1.32 8.57 -11.45
CA ARG A 55 -0.45 9.69 -11.79
C ARG A 55 0.92 9.56 -11.13
N ILE A 56 0.97 9.21 -9.83
CA ILE A 56 2.24 8.99 -9.12
C ILE A 56 3.03 7.86 -9.76
N LEU A 57 2.41 6.71 -10.02
CA LEU A 57 3.06 5.57 -10.67
C LEU A 57 3.65 5.98 -12.02
N ARG A 58 2.86 6.64 -12.87
CA ARG A 58 3.26 7.07 -14.21
C ARG A 58 4.43 8.07 -14.18
N GLU A 59 4.33 9.11 -13.36
CA GLU A 59 5.34 10.17 -13.30
C GLU A 59 6.65 9.71 -12.66
N THR A 60 6.59 8.75 -11.73
CA THR A 60 7.77 8.21 -11.04
C THR A 60 8.34 6.96 -11.71
N ALA A 61 7.66 6.33 -12.67
CA ALA A 61 8.12 5.09 -13.31
C ALA A 61 9.54 5.16 -13.92
N PRO A 62 9.98 6.26 -14.59
CA PRO A 62 11.35 6.35 -15.07
C PRO A 62 12.37 6.47 -13.93
N LEU A 63 12.03 7.22 -12.88
CA LEU A 63 12.87 7.42 -11.70
C LEU A 63 13.03 6.11 -10.93
N TRP A 64 11.92 5.40 -10.73
CA TRP A 64 11.85 4.09 -10.08
C TRP A 64 12.79 3.08 -10.77
N ARG A 65 12.72 2.97 -12.10
CA ARG A 65 13.61 2.09 -12.88
C ARG A 65 15.08 2.51 -12.84
N SER A 66 15.36 3.78 -12.55
CA SER A 66 16.72 4.30 -12.45
C SER A 66 17.31 4.25 -11.04
N PHE A 67 16.52 3.87 -10.03
CA PHE A 67 16.92 3.90 -8.62
C PHE A 67 17.95 2.80 -8.31
N PRO A 68 19.19 3.15 -7.93
CA PRO A 68 20.20 2.17 -7.53
C PRO A 68 19.80 1.43 -6.24
N TYR A 69 20.03 0.11 -6.18
CA TYR A 69 19.77 -0.69 -4.98
C TYR A 69 18.32 -0.55 -4.46
N LEU A 70 17.37 -0.58 -5.40
CA LEU A 70 15.94 -0.36 -5.10
C LEU A 70 15.39 -1.42 -4.13
N SER A 71 15.81 -2.69 -4.26
CA SER A 71 15.34 -3.77 -3.38
C SER A 71 15.74 -3.50 -1.93
N GLU A 72 17.02 -3.17 -1.73
CA GLU A 72 17.60 -2.87 -0.43
C GLU A 72 16.97 -1.61 0.17
N ALA A 73 16.71 -0.59 -0.64
CA ALA A 73 15.99 0.60 -0.19
C ALA A 73 14.56 0.26 0.27
N LEU A 74 13.85 -0.63 -0.44
CA LEU A 74 12.51 -1.06 -0.05
C LEU A 74 12.54 -1.90 1.23
N GLU A 75 13.52 -2.80 1.39
CA GLU A 75 13.73 -3.57 2.62
C GLU A 75 13.91 -2.66 3.84
N LEU A 76 14.77 -1.64 3.72
CA LEU A 76 14.95 -0.66 4.81
C LEU A 76 13.65 0.08 5.15
N VAL A 77 12.83 0.43 4.16
CA VAL A 77 11.53 1.09 4.39
C VAL A 77 10.53 0.11 5.01
N MET A 78 10.52 -1.16 4.61
CA MET A 78 9.68 -2.20 5.20
C MET A 78 10.04 -2.45 6.66
N ASP A 79 11.33 -2.56 6.98
CA ASP A 79 11.81 -2.69 8.36
C ASP A 79 11.34 -1.50 9.20
N ALA A 80 11.46 -0.27 8.67
CA ALA A 80 11.00 0.93 9.35
C ALA A 80 9.48 0.97 9.58
N LEU A 81 8.69 0.41 8.66
CA LEU A 81 7.23 0.25 8.82
C LEU A 81 6.90 -0.77 9.91
N ILE A 82 7.58 -1.92 9.91
CA ILE A 82 7.41 -2.98 10.92
C ILE A 82 7.82 -2.47 12.31
N GLU A 83 8.92 -1.71 12.41
CA GLU A 83 9.38 -1.06 13.66
C GLU A 83 8.31 -0.18 14.31
N VAL A 84 7.46 0.47 13.50
CA VAL A 84 6.37 1.32 14.00
C VAL A 84 5.02 0.62 14.08
N GLY A 85 5.00 -0.70 13.85
CA GLY A 85 3.82 -1.54 14.00
C GLY A 85 2.89 -1.55 12.78
N GLU A 86 3.35 -1.12 11.61
CA GLU A 86 2.64 -1.39 10.36
C GLU A 86 2.95 -2.82 9.91
N LEU A 87 1.98 -3.71 10.09
CA LEU A 87 2.15 -5.15 9.85
C LEU A 87 1.44 -5.64 8.57
N CYS A 88 0.50 -4.85 8.04
CA CYS A 88 -0.22 -5.19 6.82
C CYS A 88 0.26 -4.34 5.63
N PHE A 89 0.26 -4.92 4.43
CA PHE A 89 0.61 -4.23 3.17
C PHE A 89 1.97 -3.52 3.18
N THR A 90 2.94 -4.00 3.96
CA THR A 90 4.26 -3.36 4.12
C THR A 90 4.98 -3.15 2.79
N ASN A 91 4.92 -4.12 1.87
CA ASN A 91 5.48 -3.99 0.51
C ASN A 91 4.87 -2.81 -0.25
N LEU A 92 3.53 -2.72 -0.26
CA LEU A 92 2.78 -1.67 -0.95
C LEU A 92 3.03 -0.30 -0.31
N LEU A 93 3.04 -0.24 1.03
CA LEU A 93 3.34 0.98 1.77
C LEU A 93 4.77 1.43 1.54
N ALA A 94 5.75 0.52 1.49
CA ALA A 94 7.14 0.84 1.21
C ALA A 94 7.30 1.43 -0.19
N GLU A 95 6.70 0.80 -1.21
CA GLU A 95 6.70 1.34 -2.57
C GLU A 95 6.06 2.73 -2.64
N SER A 96 4.86 2.88 -2.08
CA SER A 96 4.15 4.17 -2.07
C SER A 96 4.95 5.26 -1.35
N THR A 97 5.59 4.92 -0.23
CA THR A 97 6.42 5.82 0.56
C THR A 97 7.65 6.29 -0.22
N LEU A 98 8.37 5.37 -0.87
CA LEU A 98 9.52 5.72 -1.69
C LEU A 98 9.10 6.53 -2.93
N ARG A 99 7.99 6.16 -3.59
CA ARG A 99 7.45 6.91 -4.72
C ARG A 99 7.03 8.33 -4.35
N ALA A 100 6.61 8.58 -3.12
CA ALA A 100 6.36 9.94 -2.65
C ALA A 100 7.64 10.79 -2.67
N GLU A 101 8.78 10.24 -2.24
CA GLU A 101 10.08 10.92 -2.33
C GLU A 101 10.50 11.16 -3.79
N LEU A 102 10.32 10.17 -4.67
CA LEU A 102 10.62 10.32 -6.10
C LEU A 102 9.73 11.38 -6.76
N MET A 103 8.47 11.49 -6.33
CA MET A 103 7.57 12.52 -6.82
C MET A 103 8.05 13.93 -6.44
N GLU A 104 8.60 14.12 -5.24
CA GLU A 104 9.19 15.43 -4.85
C GLU A 104 10.42 15.77 -5.70
N VAL A 105 11.27 14.79 -6.02
CA VAL A 105 12.36 14.99 -6.98
C VAL A 105 11.80 15.35 -8.36
N ARG A 106 10.79 14.61 -8.85
CA ARG A 106 10.18 14.86 -10.15
C ARG A 106 9.59 16.26 -10.26
N ARG A 107 8.94 16.76 -9.21
CA ARG A 107 8.33 18.10 -9.16
C ARG A 107 9.36 19.23 -9.09
N SER A 108 10.48 19.00 -8.42
CA SER A 108 11.54 19.99 -8.23
C SER A 108 12.61 19.99 -9.31
N SER A 109 12.51 19.11 -10.31
CA SER A 109 13.41 19.05 -11.47
C SER A 109 12.80 19.70 -12.71
N ARG A 110 13.65 20.35 -13.51
CA ARG A 110 13.26 21.04 -14.75
C ARG A 110 13.01 20.07 -15.91
N SER A 111 13.71 18.95 -15.92
CA SER A 111 13.59 17.90 -16.93
C SER A 111 13.59 16.50 -16.31
N LEU A 112 13.19 15.51 -17.10
CA LEU A 112 13.24 14.11 -16.69
C LEU A 112 14.68 13.63 -16.48
N ASP A 113 15.61 14.03 -17.36
CA ASP A 113 17.01 13.65 -17.26
C ASP A 113 17.68 14.20 -15.99
N GLU A 114 17.34 15.44 -15.61
CA GLU A 114 17.78 16.02 -14.35
C GLU A 114 17.24 15.21 -13.15
N ALA A 115 15.95 14.85 -13.18
CA ALA A 115 15.34 14.06 -12.12
C ALA A 115 15.98 12.67 -11.99
N VAL A 116 16.22 11.98 -13.11
CA VAL A 116 16.90 10.68 -13.14
C VAL A 116 18.33 10.79 -12.59
N ARG A 117 19.08 11.83 -12.99
CA ARG A 117 20.42 12.08 -12.47
C ARG A 117 20.41 12.29 -10.95
N ARG A 118 19.49 13.11 -10.45
CA ARG A 118 19.35 13.37 -9.01
C ARG A 118 18.96 12.13 -8.22
N VAL A 119 18.11 11.26 -8.77
CA VAL A 119 17.78 9.98 -8.13
C VAL A 119 19.01 9.06 -8.06
N ARG A 120 19.78 8.96 -9.14
CA ARG A 120 20.99 8.13 -9.18
C ARG A 120 22.07 8.62 -8.21
N GLU A 121 22.34 9.92 -8.19
CA GLU A 121 23.35 10.52 -7.32
C GLU A 121 22.89 10.60 -5.85
N GLY A 122 21.58 10.70 -5.61
CA GLY A 122 20.97 10.93 -4.29
C GLY A 122 20.26 9.72 -3.67
N ALA A 123 20.43 8.52 -4.21
CA ALA A 123 19.65 7.32 -3.84
C ALA A 123 19.63 7.04 -2.33
N LEU A 124 20.79 7.11 -1.67
CA LEU A 124 20.90 6.88 -0.22
C LEU A 124 20.12 7.94 0.58
N ALA A 125 20.16 9.21 0.17
CA ALA A 125 19.42 10.27 0.83
C ALA A 125 17.90 10.08 0.66
N LEU A 126 17.46 9.65 -0.52
CA LEU A 126 16.06 9.32 -0.79
C LEU A 126 15.58 8.12 0.02
N ALA A 127 16.37 7.06 0.12
CA ALA A 127 16.06 5.91 0.96
C ALA A 127 15.94 6.31 2.44
N LYS A 128 16.88 7.13 2.95
CA LYS A 128 16.80 7.69 4.31
C LYS A 128 15.54 8.53 4.52
N SER A 129 15.19 9.38 3.56
CA SER A 129 13.98 10.21 3.61
C SER A 129 12.72 9.32 3.66
N ALA A 130 12.66 8.29 2.82
CA ALA A 130 11.56 7.32 2.81
C ALA A 130 11.44 6.56 4.15
N VAL A 131 12.56 6.14 4.75
CA VAL A 131 12.58 5.52 6.09
C VAL A 131 12.03 6.47 7.16
N LEU A 132 12.43 7.74 7.15
CA LEU A 132 11.90 8.73 8.08
C LEU A 132 10.40 8.97 7.88
N ARG A 133 9.94 9.01 6.62
CA ARG A 133 8.52 9.09 6.29
C ARG A 133 7.76 7.87 6.81
N ALA A 134 8.26 6.65 6.60
CA ALA A 134 7.64 5.44 7.11
C ALA A 134 7.48 5.49 8.64
N ARG A 135 8.51 5.92 9.37
CA ARG A 135 8.45 6.07 10.84
C ARG A 135 7.39 7.07 11.31
N SER A 136 7.08 8.08 10.49
CA SER A 136 6.03 9.05 10.82
C SER A 136 4.62 8.43 10.89
N TYR A 137 4.39 7.29 10.24
CA TYR A 137 3.07 6.61 10.21
C TYR A 137 2.61 6.15 11.59
N ARG A 138 3.53 6.00 12.55
CA ARG A 138 3.23 5.77 13.98
C ARG A 138 2.20 6.76 14.52
N SER A 139 2.31 8.02 14.10
CA SER A 139 1.43 9.11 14.55
C SER A 139 0.21 9.33 13.66
N PHE A 140 0.19 8.73 12.46
CA PHE A 140 -0.88 8.94 11.49
C PHE A 140 -2.14 8.19 11.89
N ARG A 141 -3.28 8.90 11.92
CA ARG A 141 -4.61 8.33 12.15
C ARG A 141 -5.41 8.37 10.86
N GLY A 142 -5.83 7.19 10.39
CA GLY A 142 -6.63 7.04 9.17
C GLY A 142 -6.07 6.00 8.21
N TYR A 143 -6.72 5.95 7.04
CA TYR A 143 -6.43 4.99 5.98
C TYR A 143 -5.14 5.34 5.24
N LEU A 144 -4.34 4.31 4.94
CA LEU A 144 -3.14 4.38 4.11
C LEU A 144 -3.30 3.60 2.80
N VAL A 145 -4.28 2.68 2.74
CA VAL A 145 -4.53 1.81 1.60
C VAL A 145 -6.00 1.93 1.19
N TRP A 146 -6.24 2.16 -0.11
CA TRP A 146 -7.57 2.11 -0.70
C TRP A 146 -7.65 0.89 -1.60
N LEU A 147 -8.59 -0.02 -1.30
CA LEU A 147 -8.82 -1.21 -2.11
C LEU A 147 -10.14 -1.06 -2.85
N LYS A 148 -10.07 -1.03 -4.18
CA LYS A 148 -11.27 -1.07 -5.02
C LYS A 148 -11.79 -2.50 -5.04
N VAL A 149 -13.04 -2.67 -4.66
CA VAL A 149 -13.77 -3.94 -4.80
C VAL A 149 -14.38 -3.95 -6.19
N GLY A 150 -14.10 -5.00 -6.97
CA GLY A 150 -14.67 -5.14 -8.30
C GLY A 150 -16.15 -5.54 -8.26
N ASP A 151 -16.88 -5.16 -9.30
CA ASP A 151 -18.34 -5.35 -9.39
C ASP A 151 -18.72 -6.84 -9.45
N GLU A 152 -17.77 -7.71 -9.81
CA GLU A 152 -17.93 -9.16 -9.89
C GLU A 152 -18.23 -9.82 -8.54
N ILE A 153 -17.80 -9.24 -7.41
CA ILE A 153 -18.02 -9.79 -6.07
C ILE A 153 -19.52 -9.84 -5.71
N TRP A 154 -20.32 -8.95 -6.29
CA TRP A 154 -21.77 -8.94 -6.08
C TRP A 154 -22.50 -10.03 -6.87
N ARG A 155 -21.90 -10.54 -7.96
CA ARG A 155 -22.51 -11.60 -8.78
C ARG A 155 -22.57 -12.94 -8.05
N THR A 156 -21.64 -13.21 -7.15
CA THR A 156 -21.61 -14.45 -6.35
C THR A 156 -22.55 -14.39 -5.14
N SER A 157 -22.96 -13.18 -4.72
CA SER A 157 -23.81 -12.95 -3.53
C SER A 157 -25.31 -12.90 -3.86
N LEU A 158 -25.69 -12.88 -5.15
CA LEU A 158 -27.07 -12.85 -5.65
C LEU A 158 -27.80 -14.21 -5.55
N GLY A 159 -27.46 -15.01 -4.55
CA GLY A 159 -28.32 -16.10 -4.09
C GLY A 159 -29.47 -15.62 -3.22
N LYS A 160 -29.41 -14.43 -2.59
CA LYS A 160 -30.47 -13.88 -1.70
C LYS A 160 -30.12 -12.50 -1.08
N ILE A 161 -30.03 -11.40 -1.83
CA ILE A 161 -30.33 -10.05 -1.28
C ILE A 161 -30.95 -9.22 -2.40
N ALA A 162 -32.16 -8.72 -2.14
CA ALA A 162 -33.02 -8.01 -3.08
C ALA A 162 -32.34 -6.79 -3.74
N GLU A 163 -32.67 -6.57 -5.01
CA GLU A 163 -32.32 -5.37 -5.76
C GLU A 163 -32.87 -4.11 -5.05
N PRO A 164 -32.11 -3.00 -4.99
CA PRO A 164 -32.69 -1.72 -4.63
C PRO A 164 -33.55 -1.24 -5.80
N SER A 165 -34.83 -1.01 -5.52
CA SER A 165 -35.81 -0.41 -6.43
C SER A 165 -35.27 0.85 -7.09
N MET A 166 -35.23 0.86 -8.42
CA MET A 166 -35.10 2.09 -9.22
C MET A 166 -36.30 3.00 -8.94
N SER A 167 -36.03 4.27 -8.71
CA SER A 167 -36.99 5.34 -8.46
C SER A 167 -37.85 5.65 -9.68
N GLU A 168 -39.13 5.93 -9.45
CA GLU A 168 -40.16 6.36 -10.40
C GLU A 168 -39.92 7.76 -11.01
N GLU A 169 -38.82 7.97 -11.74
CA GLU A 169 -38.61 9.24 -12.47
C GLU A 169 -38.53 9.13 -14.00
N ASP A 170 -38.72 7.93 -14.59
CA ASP A 170 -38.72 7.78 -16.06
C ASP A 170 -40.11 7.72 -16.70
N PHE A 171 -41.16 8.19 -16.02
CA PHE A 171 -42.48 8.37 -16.60
C PHE A 171 -42.87 9.85 -16.52
N ILE A 172 -42.47 10.63 -17.54
CA ILE A 172 -43.13 11.80 -18.16
C ILE A 172 -42.04 12.63 -18.85
N GLY A 173 -42.00 12.59 -20.19
CA GLY A 173 -41.36 13.65 -20.98
C GLY A 173 -40.61 13.22 -22.24
N SER A 174 -41.31 12.69 -23.25
CA SER A 174 -41.21 13.09 -24.68
C SER A 174 -42.21 12.30 -25.52
#